data_AF-A0A7X7EWK7-F1
#
_entry.id   AF-A0A7X7EWK7-F1
#
_cell.length_a   1.000
_cell.length_b   1.000
_cell.length_c   1.000
_cell.angle_alpha   90.00
_cell.angle_beta   90.00
_cell.angle_gamma   90.00
#
_symmetry.space_group_name_H-M   'P 1'
#
loop_
_entity.id
_entity.type
_entity.pdbx_description
1 polymer ?
#
loop_
_entity_poly.entity_id
_entity_poly.type
_entity_poly.pdbx_seq_one_letter_code
_entity_poly.pdbx_strand_id
1 'polypeptide(L)'
;MRGCISRHITLNAILFLLVSIQLTGQGLTDSNLPILIINTDGSLAIPDEPKIKATMKIVDRGPGQRNYVSDQNNPLYLNYNGRIGIELRGSSSQESPKKNYGFTTRMADDATNNNVSLLGMPEENDWILGGMVFDTAFIRDYFCHSLYRQLGNYGSRAAYCEVIVNNVYMGLYMLQEKLKADDNRIDVIKIGKNDNSLPSLTGGYISKADKRTGGDPLAWR
;
A
#
# COMPACT_ATOMS: atom_id res chain seq x y z
N MET A 1 -17.67 61.04 11.99
CA MET A 1 -18.12 59.85 11.24
C MET A 1 -17.02 58.80 10.93
N ARG A 2 -15.86 58.78 11.61
CA ARG A 2 -14.77 57.80 11.33
C ARG A 2 -14.66 56.62 12.32
N GLY A 3 -15.36 56.66 13.46
CA GLY A 3 -15.25 55.63 14.51
C GLY A 3 -16.15 54.40 14.34
N CYS A 4 -17.26 54.51 13.58
CA CYS A 4 -18.24 53.42 13.46
C CYS A 4 -17.77 52.33 12.48
N ILE A 5 -17.10 52.71 11.39
CA ILE A 5 -16.66 51.79 10.32
C ILE A 5 -15.51 50.88 10.79
N SER A 6 -14.58 51.39 11.60
CA SER A 6 -13.44 50.62 12.13
C SER A 6 -13.86 49.49 13.09
N ARG A 7 -14.92 49.71 13.89
CA ARG A 7 -15.45 48.71 14.83
C ARG A 7 -16.12 47.53 14.11
N HIS A 8 -16.81 47.76 13.00
CA HIS A 8 -17.42 46.66 12.22
C HIS A 8 -16.38 45.83 11.44
N ILE A 9 -15.32 46.47 10.93
CA ILE A 9 -14.23 45.76 10.23
C ILE A 9 -13.43 44.90 11.21
N THR A 10 -13.15 45.41 12.42
CA THR A 10 -12.44 44.65 13.47
C THR A 10 -13.29 43.52 14.05
N LEU A 11 -14.61 43.70 14.21
CA LEU A 11 -15.51 42.62 14.67
C LEU A 11 -15.64 41.50 13.61
N ASN A 12 -15.73 41.85 12.33
CA ASN A 12 -15.80 40.87 11.23
C ASN A 12 -14.46 40.14 11.00
N ALA A 13 -13.32 40.80 11.22
CA ALA A 13 -12.00 40.15 11.15
C ALA A 13 -11.78 39.15 12.30
N ILE A 14 -12.29 39.45 13.50
CA ILE A 14 -12.26 38.52 14.64
C ILE A 14 -13.21 37.32 14.42
N LEU A 15 -14.37 37.54 13.79
CA LEU A 15 -15.30 36.48 13.44
C LEU A 15 -14.76 35.53 12.35
N PHE A 16 -14.00 36.05 11.38
CA PHE A 16 -13.31 35.22 10.37
C PHE A 16 -12.14 34.41 10.94
N LEU A 17 -11.47 34.90 11.99
CA LEU A 17 -10.39 34.19 12.67
C LEU A 17 -10.91 33.02 13.54
N LEU A 18 -12.11 33.17 14.10
CA LEU A 18 -12.74 32.18 15.00
C LEU A 18 -13.44 31.01 14.28
N VAL A 19 -13.63 31.08 12.95
CA VAL A 19 -14.22 29.99 12.14
C VAL A 19 -13.16 29.38 11.22
N SER A 20 -11.94 29.21 11.74
CA SER A 20 -10.97 28.28 11.15
C SER A 20 -11.14 26.91 11.81
N ILE A 21 -12.30 26.28 11.57
CA ILE A 21 -12.48 24.87 11.92
C ILE A 21 -11.48 24.11 11.04
N GLN A 22 -10.44 23.57 11.67
CA GLN A 22 -9.60 22.57 11.05
C GLN A 22 -10.52 21.42 10.67
N LEU A 23 -10.87 21.31 9.38
CA LEU A 23 -11.50 20.11 8.83
C LEU A 23 -10.50 18.98 8.99
N THR A 24 -10.55 18.29 10.13
CA THR A 24 -9.88 17.01 10.27
C THR A 24 -10.52 16.10 9.24
N GLY A 25 -9.73 15.52 8.35
CA GLY A 25 -10.20 14.48 7.45
C GLY A 25 -10.98 13.43 8.24
N GLN A 26 -12.02 12.86 7.63
CA GLN A 26 -12.86 11.86 8.26
C GLN A 26 -11.98 10.76 8.86
N GLY A 27 -11.97 10.64 10.19
CA GLY A 27 -11.34 9.51 10.85
C GLY A 27 -12.13 8.26 10.52
N LEU A 28 -11.45 7.20 10.07
CA LEU A 28 -12.06 5.89 9.96
C LEU A 28 -12.18 5.29 11.36
N THR A 29 -13.37 4.87 11.76
CA THR A 29 -13.59 4.12 13.00
C THR A 29 -13.76 2.62 12.74
N ASP A 30 -14.28 2.28 11.57
CA ASP A 30 -14.72 0.93 11.21
C ASP A 30 -14.96 0.80 9.70
N SER A 31 -14.96 -0.45 9.21
CA SER A 31 -15.25 -0.78 7.81
C SER A 31 -15.72 -2.22 7.67
N ASN A 32 -16.42 -2.53 6.58
CA ASN A 32 -16.68 -3.92 6.18
C ASN A 32 -15.48 -4.54 5.43
N LEU A 33 -14.47 -3.74 5.13
CA LEU A 33 -13.20 -4.18 4.54
C LEU A 33 -12.13 -4.32 5.63
N PRO A 34 -11.10 -5.15 5.42
CA PRO A 34 -9.92 -5.16 6.27
C PRO A 34 -9.30 -3.76 6.39
N ILE A 35 -8.74 -3.46 7.57
CA ILE A 35 -8.14 -2.15 7.85
C ILE A 35 -6.63 -2.31 8.01
N LEU A 36 -5.86 -1.69 7.12
CA LEU A 36 -4.41 -1.60 7.18
C LEU A 36 -4.00 -0.33 7.91
N ILE A 37 -3.26 -0.50 9.00
CA ILE A 37 -2.74 0.61 9.80
C ILE A 37 -1.22 0.56 9.73
N ILE A 38 -0.63 1.61 9.17
CA ILE A 38 0.80 1.76 8.96
C ILE A 38 1.30 2.94 9.78
N ASN A 39 2.36 2.73 10.55
CA ASN A 39 3.04 3.80 11.27
C ASN A 39 4.52 3.76 10.93
N THR A 40 5.02 4.80 10.28
CA THR A 40 6.45 4.96 9.98
C THR A 40 7.21 5.36 11.24
N ASP A 41 8.44 4.88 11.37
CA ASP A 41 9.28 5.24 12.49
C ASP A 41 9.50 6.76 12.49
N GLY A 42 9.26 7.42 13.62
CA GLY A 42 9.34 8.89 13.73
C GLY A 42 8.27 9.65 12.95
N SER A 43 7.20 8.98 12.47
CA SER A 43 6.16 9.60 11.62
C SER A 43 6.71 10.25 10.35
N LEU A 44 7.82 9.72 9.83
CA LEU A 44 8.47 10.22 8.62
C LEU A 44 7.57 10.08 7.39
N ALA A 45 7.68 11.03 6.46
CA ALA A 45 7.08 10.92 5.14
C ALA A 45 7.71 9.75 4.36
N ILE A 46 6.89 9.02 3.62
CA ILE A 46 7.32 7.88 2.81
C ILE A 46 7.95 8.38 1.50
N PRO A 47 9.25 8.15 1.23
CA PRO A 47 9.91 8.56 -0.01
C PRO A 47 9.69 7.55 -1.14
N ASP A 48 10.10 7.89 -2.37
CA ASP A 48 10.10 6.97 -3.53
C ASP A 48 11.08 5.82 -3.35
N GLU A 49 12.34 6.13 -3.06
CA GLU A 49 13.34 5.17 -2.63
C GLU A 49 14.32 5.88 -1.67
N PRO A 50 14.94 5.17 -0.71
CA PRO A 50 14.74 3.76 -0.38
C PRO A 50 13.54 3.54 0.56
N LYS A 51 13.16 2.27 0.76
CA LYS A 51 12.21 1.88 1.82
C LYS A 51 12.63 2.42 3.18
N ILE A 52 11.70 3.06 3.86
CA ILE A 52 11.85 3.46 5.26
C ILE A 52 11.18 2.46 6.18
N LYS A 53 11.63 2.44 7.43
CA LYS A 53 11.14 1.54 8.47
C LYS A 53 9.75 1.93 8.95
N ALA A 54 8.88 0.93 9.12
CA ALA A 54 7.55 1.12 9.64
C ALA A 54 7.03 -0.14 10.36
N THR A 55 5.94 0.03 11.09
CA THR A 55 5.08 -1.07 11.54
C THR A 55 3.82 -1.10 10.69
N MET A 56 3.28 -2.30 10.49
CA MET A 56 1.97 -2.49 9.87
C MET A 56 1.14 -3.46 10.68
N LYS A 57 -0.15 -3.16 10.77
CA LYS A 57 -1.18 -4.04 11.29
C LYS A 57 -2.29 -4.19 10.28
N ILE A 58 -2.85 -5.39 10.20
CA ILE A 58 -4.06 -5.68 9.41
C ILE A 58 -5.13 -6.14 10.37
N VAL A 59 -6.16 -5.33 10.56
CA VAL A 59 -7.37 -5.71 11.30
C VAL A 59 -8.33 -6.40 10.34
N ASP A 60 -8.66 -7.65 10.65
CA ASP A 60 -9.66 -8.44 9.93
C ASP A 60 -10.34 -9.43 10.89
N ARG A 61 -11.63 -9.23 11.11
CA ARG A 61 -12.52 -10.12 11.89
C ARG A 61 -13.07 -11.27 11.04
N GLY A 62 -12.75 -11.30 9.74
CA GLY A 62 -13.15 -12.33 8.81
C GLY A 62 -14.47 -12.04 8.07
N PRO A 63 -14.89 -12.97 7.19
CA PRO A 63 -15.97 -12.74 6.25
C PRO A 63 -17.30 -12.37 6.92
N GLY A 64 -17.94 -11.30 6.42
CA GLY A 64 -19.25 -10.84 6.89
C GLY A 64 -19.23 -10.13 8.24
N GLN A 65 -18.07 -10.01 8.88
CA GLN A 65 -17.90 -9.26 10.12
C GLN A 65 -17.42 -7.84 9.86
N ARG A 66 -17.82 -6.91 10.74
CA ARG A 66 -17.36 -5.53 10.68
C ARG A 66 -16.03 -5.39 11.41
N ASN A 67 -15.08 -4.70 10.78
CA ASN A 67 -13.77 -4.38 11.34
C ASN A 67 -13.80 -3.02 12.04
N TYR A 68 -13.06 -2.90 13.13
CA TYR A 68 -12.97 -1.66 13.92
C TYR A 68 -11.52 -1.26 14.13
N VAL A 69 -11.20 0.02 13.96
CA VAL A 69 -9.84 0.55 14.21
C VAL A 69 -9.42 0.33 15.66
N SER A 70 -10.37 0.29 16.60
CA SER A 70 -10.11 -0.02 18.02
C SER A 70 -9.52 -1.42 18.24
N ASP A 71 -9.70 -2.36 17.30
CA ASP A 71 -9.15 -3.71 17.40
C ASP A 71 -7.66 -3.80 17.03
N GLN A 72 -7.01 -2.69 16.68
CA GLN A 72 -5.59 -2.66 16.29
C GLN A 72 -4.61 -3.21 17.34
N ASN A 73 -5.06 -3.45 18.57
CA ASN A 73 -4.26 -4.06 19.63
C ASN A 73 -4.86 -5.38 20.15
N ASN A 74 -5.88 -5.93 19.48
CA ASN A 74 -6.52 -7.19 19.83
C ASN A 74 -5.99 -8.33 18.93
N PRO A 75 -5.13 -9.23 19.44
CA PRO A 75 -4.52 -10.29 18.64
C PRO A 75 -5.52 -11.22 17.95
N LEU A 76 -6.74 -11.37 18.47
CA LEU A 76 -7.77 -12.22 17.87
C LEU A 76 -8.27 -11.69 16.52
N TYR A 77 -8.09 -10.41 16.25
CA TYR A 77 -8.57 -9.74 15.04
C TYR A 77 -7.44 -9.19 14.17
N LEU A 78 -6.19 -9.56 14.47
CA LEU A 78 -5.03 -9.16 13.70
C LEU A 78 -4.65 -10.27 12.73
N ASN A 79 -4.90 -10.04 11.44
CA ASN A 79 -4.37 -10.91 10.39
C ASN A 79 -2.84 -10.76 10.26
N TYR A 80 -2.33 -9.55 10.53
CA TYR A 80 -0.88 -9.28 10.56
C TYR A 80 -0.57 -8.21 11.60
N ASN A 81 0.59 -8.34 12.25
CA ASN A 81 1.19 -7.34 13.14
C ASN A 81 2.71 -7.51 13.13
N GLY A 82 3.42 -6.61 12.46
CA GLY A 82 4.87 -6.75 12.32
C GLY A 82 5.57 -5.56 11.68
N ARG A 83 6.88 -5.72 11.48
CA ARG A 83 7.75 -4.73 10.84
C ARG A 83 7.59 -4.78 9.33
N ILE A 84 7.72 -3.64 8.69
CA ILE A 84 7.77 -3.51 7.23
C ILE A 84 8.83 -2.47 6.84
N GLY A 85 9.36 -2.61 5.62
CA GLY A 85 9.95 -1.49 4.89
C GLY A 85 8.93 -0.96 3.88
N ILE A 86 8.71 0.35 3.81
CA ILE A 86 7.71 0.97 2.92
C ILE A 86 8.29 2.12 2.11
N GLU A 87 7.84 2.24 0.87
CA GLU A 87 8.21 3.30 -0.08
C GLU A 87 7.01 3.66 -0.97
N LEU A 88 7.09 4.78 -1.68
CA LEU A 88 6.14 5.08 -2.75
C LEU A 88 6.37 4.13 -3.92
N ARG A 89 5.31 3.87 -4.68
CA ARG A 89 5.38 3.01 -5.86
C ARG A 89 4.77 3.67 -7.08
N GLY A 90 5.32 3.30 -8.21
CA GLY A 90 4.84 3.65 -9.54
C GLY A 90 5.77 4.65 -10.19
N SER A 91 5.29 5.28 -11.26
CA SER A 91 6.05 6.30 -11.97
C SER A 91 5.17 7.53 -12.12
N SER A 92 4.41 7.64 -13.22
CA SER A 92 3.45 8.74 -13.41
C SER A 92 2.34 8.79 -12.35
N SER A 93 1.99 7.66 -11.73
CA SER A 93 1.00 7.61 -10.65
C SER A 93 1.46 8.30 -9.37
N GLN A 94 2.76 8.53 -9.20
CA GLN A 94 3.28 9.24 -8.04
C GLN A 94 2.95 10.74 -8.05
N GLU A 95 2.60 11.31 -9.20
CA GLU A 95 2.16 12.72 -9.31
C GLU A 95 0.80 12.94 -8.61
N SER A 96 0.02 11.87 -8.42
CA SER A 96 -1.26 11.95 -7.71
C SER A 96 -1.08 12.31 -6.23
N PRO A 97 -1.99 13.10 -5.62
CA PRO A 97 -2.03 13.29 -4.17
C PRO A 97 -2.20 11.96 -3.41
N LYS A 98 -3.01 11.04 -3.93
CA LYS A 98 -3.19 9.70 -3.35
C LYS A 98 -2.09 8.79 -3.85
N LYS A 99 -1.15 8.45 -2.97
CA LYS A 99 0.04 7.67 -3.32
C LYS A 99 -0.27 6.18 -3.43
N ASN A 100 0.56 5.47 -4.17
CA ASN A 100 0.62 4.01 -4.11
C ASN A 100 1.85 3.62 -3.30
N TYR A 101 1.80 2.49 -2.61
CA TYR A 101 2.91 2.04 -1.77
C TYR A 101 3.41 0.67 -2.22
N GLY A 102 4.73 0.49 -2.19
CA GLY A 102 5.37 -0.82 -2.18
C GLY A 102 5.85 -1.08 -0.76
N PHE A 103 5.64 -2.29 -0.25
CA PHE A 103 6.18 -2.64 1.07
C PHE A 103 6.73 -4.06 1.10
N THR A 104 7.70 -4.25 1.99
CA THR A 104 8.30 -5.55 2.27
C THR A 104 8.08 -5.88 3.75
N THR A 105 7.48 -7.02 4.08
CA THR A 105 7.39 -7.50 5.47
C THR A 105 8.75 -7.95 5.98
N ARG A 106 9.08 -7.55 7.21
CA ARG A 106 10.40 -7.71 7.82
C ARG A 106 10.30 -8.45 9.15
N MET A 107 11.39 -9.13 9.50
CA MET A 107 11.60 -9.63 10.85
C MET A 107 11.85 -8.45 11.81
N ALA A 108 11.93 -8.72 13.10
CA ALA A 108 12.14 -7.71 14.13
C ALA A 108 13.49 -6.95 13.99
N ASP A 109 14.43 -7.46 13.20
CA ASP A 109 15.73 -6.85 12.91
C ASP A 109 15.69 -5.74 11.84
N ASP A 110 14.52 -5.49 11.23
CA ASP A 110 14.32 -4.57 10.09
C ASP A 110 15.12 -4.89 8.82
N ALA A 111 15.84 -6.01 8.78
CA ALA A 111 16.76 -6.36 7.72
C ALA A 111 16.31 -7.62 6.99
N THR A 112 15.97 -8.67 7.74
CA THR A 112 15.60 -9.96 7.17
C THR A 112 14.17 -9.91 6.65
N ASN A 113 13.95 -10.39 5.43
CA ASN A 113 12.61 -10.53 4.86
C ASN A 113 11.80 -11.54 5.68
N ASN A 114 10.53 -11.24 5.90
CA ASN A 114 9.59 -12.15 6.57
C ASN A 114 8.50 -12.56 5.58
N ASN A 115 8.52 -13.80 5.10
CA ASN A 115 7.47 -14.32 4.25
C ASN A 115 6.23 -14.60 5.10
N VAL A 116 5.11 -13.96 4.77
CA VAL A 116 3.88 -14.08 5.55
C VAL A 116 2.68 -14.17 4.63
N SER A 117 1.63 -14.86 5.07
CA SER A 117 0.33 -14.81 4.39
C SER A 117 -0.41 -13.55 4.84
N LEU A 118 -0.88 -12.75 3.89
CA LEU A 118 -1.75 -11.60 4.16
C LEU A 118 -3.13 -11.86 3.58
N LEU A 119 -4.17 -11.75 4.40
CA LEU A 119 -5.59 -11.90 4.00
C LEU A 119 -5.87 -13.19 3.21
N GLY A 120 -5.19 -14.29 3.57
CA GLY A 120 -5.36 -15.61 2.93
C GLY A 120 -4.63 -15.78 1.59
N MET A 121 -3.82 -14.80 1.15
CA MET A 121 -2.94 -14.97 0.00
C MET A 121 -1.69 -15.79 0.37
N PRO A 122 -1.10 -16.56 -0.57
CA PRO A 122 0.13 -17.30 -0.32
C PRO A 122 1.28 -16.45 0.23
N GLU A 123 2.16 -17.07 0.98
CA GLU A 123 3.22 -16.37 1.70
C GLU A 123 4.20 -15.66 0.76
N GLU A 124 4.52 -14.41 1.10
CA GLU A 124 5.64 -13.68 0.49
C GLU A 124 6.00 -12.49 1.37
N ASN A 125 7.11 -11.82 1.03
CA ASN A 125 7.55 -10.61 1.69
C ASN A 125 7.22 -9.32 0.91
N ASP A 126 7.12 -9.33 -0.42
CA ASP A 126 6.87 -8.12 -1.20
C ASP A 126 5.41 -7.98 -1.64
N TRP A 127 4.83 -6.83 -1.31
CA TRP A 127 3.42 -6.50 -1.46
C TRP A 127 3.22 -5.09 -2.01
N ILE A 128 2.02 -4.84 -2.53
CA ILE A 128 1.64 -3.55 -3.12
C ILE A 128 0.34 -3.06 -2.47
N LEU A 129 0.27 -1.76 -2.17
CA LEU A 129 -0.99 -1.05 -1.90
C LEU A 129 -1.29 -0.12 -3.06
N GLY A 130 -2.21 -0.55 -3.92
CA GLY A 130 -2.71 0.20 -5.05
C GLY A 130 -3.81 1.18 -4.61
N GLY A 131 -3.57 2.48 -4.77
CA GLY A 131 -4.55 3.53 -4.51
C GLY A 131 -5.61 3.71 -5.60
N MET A 132 -5.44 3.01 -6.74
CA MET A 132 -6.37 2.94 -7.88
C MET A 132 -6.78 4.33 -8.43
N VAL A 133 -5.86 5.30 -8.38
CA VAL A 133 -6.15 6.72 -8.64
C VAL A 133 -6.78 6.98 -10.01
N PHE A 134 -6.32 6.28 -11.05
CA PHE A 134 -6.80 6.50 -12.42
C PHE A 134 -7.95 5.56 -12.81
N ASP A 135 -8.35 4.66 -11.92
CA ASP A 135 -9.50 3.78 -12.13
C ASP A 135 -10.71 4.34 -11.38
N THR A 136 -11.54 5.11 -12.10
CA THR A 136 -12.76 5.71 -11.53
C THR A 136 -13.79 4.68 -11.05
N ALA A 137 -13.69 3.42 -11.50
CA ALA A 137 -14.59 2.36 -11.10
C ALA A 137 -14.01 1.51 -9.95
N PHE A 138 -12.72 1.67 -9.63
CA PHE A 138 -11.99 0.90 -8.61
C PHE A 138 -12.09 -0.62 -8.77
N ILE A 139 -12.31 -1.14 -9.98
CA ILE A 139 -12.55 -2.59 -10.22
C ILE A 139 -11.67 -3.20 -11.30
N ARG A 140 -11.06 -2.41 -12.19
CA ARG A 140 -10.50 -2.94 -13.44
C ARG A 140 -9.36 -3.92 -13.18
N ASP A 141 -8.40 -3.54 -12.35
CA ASP A 141 -7.27 -4.40 -12.00
C ASP A 141 -7.73 -5.66 -11.27
N TYR A 142 -8.57 -5.49 -10.24
CA TYR A 142 -9.11 -6.60 -9.46
C TYR A 142 -9.88 -7.59 -10.35
N PHE A 143 -10.79 -7.08 -11.18
CA PHE A 143 -11.65 -7.85 -12.06
C PHE A 143 -10.83 -8.59 -13.12
N CYS A 144 -9.92 -7.92 -13.83
CA CYS A 144 -9.10 -8.53 -14.87
C CYS A 144 -8.20 -9.63 -14.31
N HIS A 145 -7.53 -9.40 -13.17
CA HIS A 145 -6.71 -10.43 -12.55
C HIS A 145 -7.55 -11.60 -12.02
N SER A 146 -8.73 -11.32 -11.45
CA SER A 146 -9.67 -12.35 -10.99
C SER A 146 -10.18 -13.22 -12.14
N LEU A 147 -10.58 -12.60 -13.25
CA LEU A 147 -11.01 -13.31 -14.45
C LEU A 147 -9.88 -14.19 -15.01
N TYR A 148 -8.66 -13.67 -15.08
CA TYR A 148 -7.51 -14.44 -15.57
C TYR A 148 -7.21 -15.67 -14.69
N ARG A 149 -7.37 -15.53 -13.36
CA ARG A 149 -7.31 -16.67 -12.42
C ARG A 149 -8.42 -17.69 -12.64
N GLN A 150 -9.64 -17.24 -12.91
CA GLN A 150 -10.77 -18.13 -13.19
C GLN A 150 -10.58 -18.92 -14.49
N LEU A 151 -9.77 -18.41 -15.43
CA LEU A 151 -9.34 -19.13 -16.63
C LEU A 151 -8.21 -20.14 -16.38
N GLY A 152 -7.79 -20.33 -15.13
CA GLY A 152 -6.74 -21.29 -14.75
C GLY A 152 -5.31 -20.76 -14.84
N ASN A 153 -5.12 -19.46 -15.11
CA ASN A 153 -3.79 -18.84 -15.19
C ASN A 153 -3.41 -18.15 -13.89
N TYR A 154 -2.12 -17.97 -13.63
CA TYR A 154 -1.70 -17.09 -12.54
C TYR A 154 -1.98 -15.62 -12.87
N GLY A 155 -2.72 -14.94 -11.99
CA GLY A 155 -2.88 -13.49 -11.98
C GLY A 155 -2.86 -12.98 -10.53
N SER A 156 -2.17 -11.86 -10.29
CA SER A 156 -1.94 -11.31 -8.94
C SER A 156 -3.24 -11.27 -8.11
N ARG A 157 -3.23 -11.99 -6.99
CA ARG A 157 -4.31 -11.98 -6.01
C ARG A 157 -4.34 -10.63 -5.31
N ALA A 158 -5.55 -10.23 -4.94
CA ALA A 158 -5.79 -8.93 -4.36
C ALA A 158 -6.96 -8.96 -3.39
N ALA A 159 -6.96 -8.02 -2.44
CA ALA A 159 -8.07 -7.75 -1.54
C ALA A 159 -8.23 -6.24 -1.37
N TYR A 160 -9.47 -5.76 -1.34
CA TYR A 160 -9.75 -4.37 -0.99
C TYR A 160 -9.55 -4.14 0.50
N CYS A 161 -9.01 -2.99 0.87
CA CYS A 161 -8.79 -2.61 2.27
C CYS A 161 -8.88 -1.10 2.46
N GLU A 162 -9.16 -0.68 3.69
CA GLU A 162 -9.01 0.71 4.11
C GLU A 162 -7.60 0.93 4.65
N VAL A 163 -6.98 2.07 4.33
CA VAL A 163 -5.60 2.35 4.75
C VAL A 163 -5.54 3.58 5.65
N ILE A 164 -4.81 3.45 6.76
CA ILE A 164 -4.44 4.54 7.66
C ILE A 164 -2.91 4.58 7.70
N VAL A 165 -2.31 5.75 7.43
CA VAL A 165 -0.86 5.98 7.53
C VAL A 165 -0.60 7.10 8.53
N ASN A 166 0.22 6.83 9.55
CA ASN A 166 0.55 7.80 10.61
C ASN A 166 -0.70 8.49 11.17
N ASN A 167 -1.71 7.69 11.49
CA ASN A 167 -3.00 8.12 12.04
C ASN A 167 -3.86 8.99 11.08
N VAL A 168 -3.51 9.07 9.81
CA VAL A 168 -4.29 9.75 8.75
C VAL A 168 -4.96 8.70 7.86
N TYR A 169 -6.27 8.81 7.70
CA TYR A 169 -7.03 7.93 6.81
C TYR A 169 -6.76 8.28 5.34
N MET A 170 -6.29 7.30 4.58
CA MET A 170 -5.87 7.45 3.19
C MET A 170 -6.93 6.98 2.18
N GLY A 171 -8.03 6.39 2.66
CA GLY A 171 -9.11 5.85 1.84
C GLY A 171 -8.96 4.38 1.47
N LEU A 172 -9.76 3.97 0.49
CA LEU A 172 -9.79 2.64 -0.11
C LEU A 172 -8.52 2.33 -0.91
N TYR A 173 -7.92 1.17 -0.68
CA TYR A 173 -6.80 0.63 -1.45
C TYR A 173 -7.11 -0.81 -1.86
N MET A 174 -6.25 -1.33 -2.73
CA MET A 174 -6.17 -2.73 -3.07
C MET A 174 -4.80 -3.26 -2.61
N LEU A 175 -4.79 -4.17 -1.64
CA LEU A 175 -3.61 -4.96 -1.27
C LEU A 175 -3.40 -6.04 -2.34
N GLN A 176 -2.21 -6.11 -2.93
CA GLN A 176 -1.92 -7.00 -4.06
C GLN A 176 -0.59 -7.75 -3.88
N GLU A 177 -0.53 -8.95 -4.44
CA GLU A 177 0.73 -9.66 -4.65
C GLU A 177 1.62 -8.92 -5.65
N LYS A 178 2.92 -8.80 -5.34
CA LYS A 178 3.91 -8.38 -6.33
C LYS A 178 4.28 -9.53 -7.27
N LEU A 179 4.31 -9.30 -8.57
CA LEU A 179 4.76 -10.32 -9.53
C LEU A 179 6.23 -10.69 -9.26
N LYS A 180 6.47 -11.96 -8.90
CA LYS A 180 7.80 -12.53 -8.62
C LYS A 180 7.82 -14.01 -9.05
N ALA A 181 9.01 -14.49 -9.35
CA ALA A 181 9.27 -15.93 -9.51
C ALA A 181 9.11 -16.60 -8.14
N ASP A 182 8.11 -17.46 -8.01
CA ASP A 182 7.74 -18.21 -6.81
C ASP A 182 6.69 -19.27 -7.19
N ASP A 183 6.73 -20.42 -6.52
CA ASP A 183 5.87 -21.57 -6.78
C ASP A 183 4.37 -21.22 -6.68
N ASN A 184 3.99 -20.27 -5.82
CA ASN A 184 2.61 -19.82 -5.65
C ASN A 184 2.27 -18.55 -6.45
N ARG A 185 3.22 -18.05 -7.26
CA ARG A 185 3.09 -16.90 -8.15
C ARG A 185 3.44 -17.28 -9.59
N ILE A 186 4.54 -16.73 -10.14
CA ILE A 186 5.03 -17.10 -11.46
C ILE A 186 5.96 -18.31 -11.24
N ASP A 187 5.43 -19.50 -11.50
CA ASP A 187 6.16 -20.76 -11.34
C ASP A 187 7.21 -20.91 -12.44
N VAL A 188 8.39 -20.38 -12.16
CA VAL A 188 9.58 -20.49 -13.00
C VAL A 188 10.80 -20.73 -12.13
N ILE A 189 11.69 -21.59 -12.62
CA ILE A 189 12.98 -21.85 -11.96
C ILE A 189 13.78 -20.55 -11.92
N LYS A 190 14.10 -20.10 -10.71
CA LYS A 190 14.88 -18.89 -10.47
C LYS A 190 16.34 -19.10 -10.85
N ILE A 191 16.86 -18.19 -11.67
CA ILE A 191 18.26 -18.16 -12.09
C ILE A 191 19.03 -17.24 -11.13
N GLY A 192 20.07 -17.79 -10.48
CA GLY A 192 20.98 -17.08 -9.61
C GLY A 192 22.09 -16.35 -10.39
N LYS A 193 22.81 -15.44 -9.71
CA LYS A 193 23.89 -14.65 -10.34
C LYS A 193 25.05 -15.50 -10.88
N ASN A 194 25.21 -16.72 -10.37
CA ASN A 194 26.29 -17.63 -10.74
C ASN A 194 25.87 -18.66 -11.81
N ASP A 195 24.59 -18.71 -12.17
CA ASP A 195 24.04 -19.68 -13.13
C ASP A 195 24.29 -19.23 -14.57
N ASN A 196 25.56 -19.26 -14.98
CA ASN A 196 26.04 -18.68 -16.26
C ASN A 196 26.33 -19.73 -17.35
N SER A 197 26.01 -21.00 -17.11
CA SER A 197 26.21 -22.08 -18.09
C SER A 197 25.11 -23.14 -17.98
N LEU A 198 24.95 -23.95 -19.02
CA LEU A 198 24.07 -25.11 -18.97
C LEU A 198 24.60 -26.14 -17.95
N PRO A 199 23.71 -26.86 -17.24
CA PRO A 199 22.25 -26.79 -17.32
C PRO A 199 21.63 -25.66 -16.48
N SER A 200 22.36 -24.97 -15.60
CA SER A 200 21.80 -23.97 -14.69
C SER A 200 21.11 -22.78 -15.38
N LEU A 201 21.47 -22.47 -16.64
CA LEU A 201 20.84 -21.42 -17.44
C LEU A 201 19.49 -21.81 -18.08
N THR A 202 19.01 -23.05 -17.92
CA THR A 202 17.73 -23.51 -18.49
C THR A 202 16.49 -23.13 -17.68
N GLY A 203 16.61 -22.20 -16.72
CA GLY A 203 15.50 -21.73 -15.90
C GLY A 203 14.45 -20.93 -16.69
N GLY A 204 13.42 -20.45 -16.00
CA GLY A 204 12.39 -19.61 -16.64
C GLY A 204 12.74 -18.13 -16.58
N TYR A 205 12.23 -17.36 -17.55
CA TYR A 205 12.54 -15.95 -17.73
C TYR A 205 11.29 -15.10 -17.54
N ILE A 206 11.45 -13.97 -16.85
CA ILE A 206 10.41 -12.93 -16.73
C ILE A 206 10.97 -11.67 -17.38
N SER A 207 10.36 -11.23 -18.48
CA SER A 207 10.72 -9.98 -19.15
C SER A 207 9.79 -8.85 -18.73
N LYS A 208 10.34 -7.65 -18.51
CA LYS A 208 9.61 -6.44 -18.14
C LYS A 208 9.91 -5.35 -19.19
N ALA A 209 8.88 -4.69 -19.69
CA ALA A 209 8.98 -3.47 -20.50
C ALA A 209 8.33 -2.33 -19.71
N ASP A 210 9.13 -1.43 -19.15
CA ASP A 210 8.65 -0.41 -18.21
C ASP A 210 9.51 0.87 -18.27
N LYS A 211 9.06 1.90 -17.55
CA LYS A 211 9.77 3.16 -17.35
C LYS A 211 11.03 2.94 -16.51
N ARG A 212 11.96 3.88 -16.63
CA ARG A 212 13.27 3.88 -15.95
C ARG A 212 13.24 4.39 -14.49
N THR A 213 12.04 4.56 -13.91
CA THR A 213 11.87 4.97 -12.51
C THR A 213 12.47 3.90 -11.59
N GLY A 214 13.13 4.31 -10.50
CA GLY A 214 13.91 3.39 -9.65
C GLY A 214 15.28 3.00 -10.21
N GLY A 215 15.77 3.72 -11.23
CA GLY A 215 17.12 3.53 -11.77
C GLY A 215 17.27 2.38 -12.78
N ASP A 216 16.16 1.83 -13.29
CA ASP A 216 16.18 0.73 -14.27
C ASP A 216 17.00 1.13 -15.54
N PRO A 217 18.00 0.32 -15.94
CA PRO A 217 18.77 0.56 -17.15
C PRO A 217 17.91 0.33 -18.40
N LEU A 218 18.24 1.01 -19.51
CA LEU A 218 17.56 0.79 -20.78
C LEU A 218 17.92 -0.62 -21.30
N ALA A 219 16.92 -1.51 -21.38
CA ALA A 219 17.13 -2.91 -21.73
C ALA A 219 17.46 -3.15 -23.22
N TRP A 220 16.75 -2.48 -24.14
CA TRP A 220 16.98 -2.58 -25.58
C TRP A 220 16.68 -1.24 -26.28
N ARG A 221 17.36 -1.00 -27.41
CA ARG A 221 17.14 0.15 -28.30
C ARG A 221 16.45 -0.31 -29.58
#